data_AF-A0A496TP29-F1
#
_entry.id   AF-A0A496TP29-F1
#
_cell.length_a   1.000
_cell.length_b   1.000
_cell.length_c   1.000
_cell.angle_alpha   90.00
_cell.angle_beta   90.00
_cell.angle_gamma   90.00
#
_symmetry.space_group_name_H-M   'P 1'
#
loop_
_entity.id
_entity.type
_entity.pdbx_description
1 polymer ?
#
loop_
_entity_poly.entity_id
_entity_poly.type
_entity_poly.pdbx_seq_one_letter_code
_entity_poly.pdbx_strand_id
1 'polypeptide(L)'
;MKLKKSCIRIFFISVILVLMFSILLYAQVPDRLVKAREEIEKIYTEMKSKVEAGSPEEKALERIENQLKKIDERIEVKDYRSAFRLLKRVKTELERLLFKIEPEKVLTQRIEKIENLIALAEEKVAGNEEAETYLLKAKEELEKAKNEVQVKNYRKAMAILNGVQKAITRAIKTAEGENCEITAERVEKIKKFLQDALPRIDGLLDQYKTKVTDNEKAQKIYDRLVKERELLSRALENENYFVAYNILNRIKNELRLINFTLDPEKFLRAEFKRIRKRYGNLAEKIKGEGNNVNKKKYRMGLKLMKEAKTY
;
A
#
# COMPACT_ATOMS: atom_id res chain seq x y z
N MET A 1 -4.60 -49.02 9.49
CA MET A 1 -3.19 -48.57 9.55
C MET A 1 -2.59 -48.06 8.22
N LYS A 2 -3.23 -48.19 7.04
CA LYS A 2 -2.65 -47.76 5.74
C LYS A 2 -2.84 -46.26 5.39
N LEU A 3 -3.86 -45.57 5.91
CA LEU A 3 -4.15 -44.15 5.62
C LEU A 3 -3.14 -43.16 6.24
N LYS A 4 -2.50 -43.49 7.37
CA LYS A 4 -1.53 -42.62 8.04
C LYS A 4 -0.22 -42.46 7.25
N LYS A 5 0.22 -43.48 6.50
CA LYS A 5 1.46 -43.41 5.69
C LYS A 5 1.29 -42.57 4.40
N SER A 6 0.10 -42.53 3.80
CA SER A 6 -0.17 -41.68 2.62
C SER A 6 -0.27 -40.19 2.94
N CYS A 7 -0.94 -39.82 4.04
CA CYS A 7 -1.06 -38.40 4.43
C CYS A 7 0.30 -37.79 4.78
N ILE A 8 1.19 -38.57 5.42
CA ILE A 8 2.56 -38.15 5.73
C ILE A 8 3.38 -37.94 4.44
N ARG A 9 3.27 -38.84 3.44
CA ARG A 9 3.96 -38.67 2.15
C ARG A 9 3.47 -37.44 1.39
N ILE A 10 2.17 -37.17 1.35
CA ILE A 10 1.61 -35.99 0.69
C ILE A 10 2.05 -34.70 1.40
N PHE A 11 2.12 -34.71 2.74
CA PHE A 11 2.62 -33.58 3.53
C PHE A 11 4.11 -33.32 3.30
N PHE A 12 4.94 -34.36 3.23
CA PHE A 12 6.36 -34.19 2.92
C PHE A 12 6.59 -33.70 1.49
N ILE A 13 5.82 -34.20 0.51
CA ILE A 13 5.90 -33.73 -0.88
C ILE A 13 5.46 -32.26 -0.99
N SER A 14 4.40 -31.85 -0.29
CA SER A 14 3.95 -30.45 -0.31
C SER A 14 4.92 -29.51 0.38
N VAL A 15 5.55 -29.92 1.48
CA VAL A 15 6.61 -29.16 2.15
C VAL A 15 7.86 -29.02 1.27
N ILE A 16 8.27 -30.11 0.60
CA ILE A 16 9.40 -30.08 -0.35
C ILE A 16 9.07 -29.19 -1.56
N LEU A 17 7.86 -29.25 -2.11
CA LEU A 17 7.42 -28.39 -3.21
C LEU A 17 7.40 -26.92 -2.78
N VAL A 18 6.91 -26.59 -1.58
CA VAL A 18 6.93 -25.20 -1.06
C VAL A 18 8.36 -24.72 -0.83
N LEU A 19 9.26 -25.57 -0.34
CA LEU A 19 10.68 -25.26 -0.16
C LEU A 19 11.39 -25.06 -1.50
N MET A 20 11.18 -25.96 -2.47
CA MET A 20 11.72 -25.83 -3.82
C MET A 20 11.18 -24.58 -4.52
N PHE A 21 9.89 -24.28 -4.37
CA PHE A 21 9.26 -23.07 -4.91
C PHE A 21 9.80 -21.81 -4.24
N SER A 22 10.05 -21.85 -2.93
CA SER A 22 10.68 -20.73 -2.20
C SER A 22 12.14 -20.52 -2.61
N ILE A 23 12.89 -21.59 -2.86
CA ILE A 23 14.26 -21.55 -3.36
C ILE A 23 14.28 -21.04 -4.81
N LEU A 24 13.38 -21.51 -5.66
CA LEU A 24 13.19 -21.02 -7.04
C LEU A 24 12.82 -19.52 -7.05
N LEU A 25 11.90 -19.09 -6.18
CA LEU A 25 11.56 -17.67 -6.02
C LEU A 25 12.75 -16.85 -5.55
N TYR A 26 13.57 -17.37 -4.63
CA TYR A 26 14.78 -16.70 -4.13
C TYR A 26 15.90 -16.66 -5.19
N ALA A 27 16.00 -17.70 -6.02
CA ALA A 27 16.92 -17.78 -7.15
C ALA A 27 16.54 -16.83 -8.30
N GLN A 28 15.25 -16.49 -8.44
CA GLN A 28 14.76 -15.51 -9.41
C GLN A 28 14.84 -14.05 -8.93
N VAL A 29 15.12 -13.78 -7.65
CA VAL A 29 15.22 -12.41 -7.11
C VAL A 29 16.32 -11.60 -7.79
N PRO A 30 17.54 -12.13 -8.02
CA PRO A 30 18.59 -11.44 -8.76
C PRO A 30 18.13 -11.04 -10.17
N ASP A 31 17.58 -11.98 -10.95
CA ASP A 31 17.16 -11.73 -12.34
C ASP A 31 16.07 -10.66 -12.45
N ARG A 32 15.06 -10.71 -11.57
CA ARG A 32 14.00 -9.69 -11.53
C ARG A 32 14.54 -8.32 -11.16
N LEU A 33 15.54 -8.28 -10.29
CA LEU A 33 16.13 -7.04 -9.82
C LEU A 33 17.07 -6.44 -10.88
N VAL A 34 17.81 -7.27 -11.61
CA VAL A 34 18.61 -6.88 -12.78
C VAL A 34 17.72 -6.32 -13.88
N LYS A 35 16.64 -7.02 -14.28
CA LYS A 35 15.69 -6.50 -15.28
C LYS A 35 15.07 -5.17 -14.87
N ALA A 36 14.67 -5.04 -13.59
CA ALA A 36 14.11 -3.79 -13.09
C ALA A 36 15.15 -2.65 -13.05
N ARG A 37 16.43 -2.98 -12.82
CA ARG A 37 17.55 -2.03 -12.86
C ARG A 37 17.84 -1.57 -14.29
N GLU A 38 17.80 -2.48 -15.27
CA GLU A 38 17.95 -2.19 -16.70
C GLU A 38 16.82 -1.30 -17.22
N GLU A 39 15.57 -1.58 -16.85
CA GLU A 39 14.43 -0.71 -17.20
C GLU A 39 14.65 0.72 -16.69
N ILE A 40 15.09 0.86 -15.45
CA ILE A 40 15.34 2.15 -14.82
C ILE A 40 16.54 2.85 -15.46
N GLU A 41 17.59 2.11 -15.83
CA GLU A 41 18.74 2.66 -16.52
C GLU A 41 18.35 3.22 -17.88
N LYS A 42 17.51 2.53 -18.65
CA LYS A 42 16.98 3.03 -19.92
C LYS A 42 16.21 4.35 -19.76
N ILE A 43 15.38 4.45 -18.71
CA ILE A 43 14.65 5.68 -18.41
C ILE A 43 15.64 6.79 -17.99
N TYR A 44 16.62 6.46 -17.16
CA TYR A 44 17.63 7.40 -16.70
C TYR A 44 18.48 7.97 -17.84
N THR A 45 18.95 7.13 -18.76
CA THR A 45 19.76 7.57 -19.91
C THR A 45 18.95 8.42 -20.88
N GLU A 46 17.70 8.04 -21.16
CA GLU A 46 16.77 8.85 -21.96
C GLU A 46 16.53 10.23 -21.32
N MET A 47 16.40 10.27 -20.00
CA MET A 47 16.23 11.52 -19.28
C MET A 47 17.48 12.40 -19.29
N LYS A 48 18.65 11.80 -19.07
CA LYS A 48 19.93 12.51 -19.01
C LYS A 48 20.26 13.24 -20.31
N SER A 49 19.85 12.72 -21.47
CA SER A 49 20.05 13.38 -22.75
C SER A 49 19.10 14.55 -23.03
N LYS A 50 18.04 14.71 -22.24
CA LYS A 50 16.97 15.71 -22.45
C LYS A 50 16.95 16.83 -21.43
N VAL A 51 17.67 16.67 -20.33
CA VAL A 51 17.71 17.66 -19.25
C VAL A 51 18.75 18.73 -19.57
N GLU A 52 18.32 19.98 -19.51
CA GLU A 52 19.19 21.14 -19.70
C GLU A 52 20.16 21.31 -18.52
N ALA A 53 21.40 21.67 -18.82
CA ALA A 53 22.41 21.96 -17.82
C ALA A 53 22.00 23.18 -16.96
N GLY A 54 22.18 23.08 -15.64
CA GLY A 54 21.79 24.08 -14.65
C GLY A 54 20.34 23.98 -14.19
N SER A 55 19.52 23.08 -14.76
CA SER A 55 18.11 22.96 -14.41
C SER A 55 17.88 22.30 -13.03
N PRO A 56 16.73 22.57 -12.36
CA PRO A 56 16.31 21.83 -11.18
C PRO A 56 16.21 20.31 -11.41
N GLU A 57 15.90 19.91 -12.65
CA GLU A 57 15.80 18.54 -13.12
C GLU A 57 17.17 17.85 -13.15
N GLU A 58 18.25 18.56 -13.50
CA GLU A 58 19.62 18.03 -13.47
C GLU A 58 20.03 17.67 -12.03
N LYS A 59 19.79 18.56 -11.07
CA LYS A 59 20.01 18.28 -9.63
C LYS A 59 19.16 17.12 -9.12
N ALA A 60 17.99 16.88 -9.73
CA ALA A 60 17.18 15.71 -9.41
C ALA A 60 17.79 14.43 -10.00
N LEU A 61 18.29 14.47 -11.24
CA LEU A 61 19.00 13.37 -11.86
C LEU A 61 20.31 13.02 -11.15
N GLU A 62 21.11 13.99 -10.70
CA GLU A 62 22.30 13.75 -9.88
C GLU A 62 21.98 13.01 -8.58
N ARG A 63 20.88 13.38 -7.92
CA ARG A 63 20.41 12.67 -6.72
C ARG A 63 20.00 11.23 -7.07
N ILE A 64 19.35 11.04 -8.22
CA ILE A 64 18.97 9.71 -8.70
C ILE A 64 20.21 8.88 -9.02
N GLU A 65 21.22 9.44 -9.68
CA GLU A 65 22.49 8.75 -9.97
C GLU A 65 23.16 8.24 -8.68
N ASN A 66 23.18 9.07 -7.64
CA ASN A 66 23.69 8.67 -6.34
C ASN A 66 22.84 7.57 -5.67
N GLN A 67 21.52 7.54 -5.91
CA GLN A 67 20.67 6.45 -5.44
C GLN A 67 20.89 5.16 -6.24
N LEU A 68 21.15 5.25 -7.54
CA LEU A 68 21.49 4.11 -8.40
C LEU A 68 22.80 3.45 -7.96
N LYS A 69 23.86 4.24 -7.70
CA LYS A 69 25.13 3.71 -7.13
C LYS A 69 24.90 2.95 -5.82
N LYS A 70 24.08 3.49 -4.91
CA LYS A 70 23.69 2.82 -3.66
C LYS A 70 22.85 1.56 -3.86
N ILE A 71 22.11 1.45 -4.97
CA ILE A 71 21.40 0.23 -5.33
C ILE A 71 22.42 -0.83 -5.75
N ASP A 72 23.37 -0.46 -6.60
CA ASP A 72 24.39 -1.37 -7.12
C ASP A 72 25.26 -1.94 -5.97
N GLU A 73 25.73 -1.09 -5.05
CA GLU A 73 26.41 -1.51 -3.80
C GLU A 73 25.58 -2.52 -2.99
N ARG A 74 24.26 -2.32 -2.91
CA ARG A 74 23.34 -3.20 -2.16
C ARG A 74 23.12 -4.53 -2.87
N ILE A 75 23.15 -4.55 -4.20
CA ILE A 75 23.06 -5.77 -5.01
C ILE A 75 24.31 -6.61 -4.77
N GLU A 76 25.50 -5.99 -4.76
CA GLU A 76 26.78 -6.65 -4.52
C GLU A 76 26.83 -7.34 -3.15
N VAL A 77 26.41 -6.64 -2.09
CA VAL A 77 26.35 -7.23 -0.73
C VAL A 77 25.11 -8.12 -0.51
N LYS A 78 24.38 -8.46 -1.59
CA LYS A 78 23.20 -9.34 -1.60
C LYS A 78 22.05 -8.87 -0.69
N ASP A 79 21.95 -7.56 -0.42
CA ASP A 79 20.81 -6.95 0.27
C ASP A 79 19.69 -6.56 -0.73
N TYR A 80 19.19 -7.59 -1.42
CA TYR A 80 18.19 -7.44 -2.49
C TYR A 80 16.91 -6.76 -2.02
N ARG A 81 16.50 -6.95 -0.75
CA ARG A 81 15.29 -6.32 -0.21
C ARG A 81 15.43 -4.81 -0.13
N SER A 82 16.59 -4.33 0.32
CA SER A 82 16.85 -2.90 0.43
C SER A 82 17.12 -2.27 -0.92
N ALA A 83 17.79 -3.01 -1.83
CA ALA A 83 17.94 -2.62 -3.23
C ALA A 83 16.58 -2.44 -3.91
N PHE A 84 15.68 -3.43 -3.82
CA PHE A 84 14.36 -3.38 -4.45
C PHE A 84 13.49 -2.22 -3.95
N ARG A 85 13.55 -1.90 -2.65
CA ARG A 85 12.83 -0.74 -2.09
C ARG A 85 13.36 0.59 -2.62
N LEU A 86 14.68 0.71 -2.74
CA LEU A 86 15.31 1.93 -3.25
C LEU A 86 15.04 2.07 -4.76
N LEU A 87 15.16 0.97 -5.49
CA LEU A 87 14.86 0.86 -6.92
C LEU A 87 13.41 1.26 -7.23
N LYS A 88 12.44 0.84 -6.41
CA LYS A 88 11.04 1.30 -6.54
C LYS A 88 10.88 2.81 -6.35
N ARG A 89 11.62 3.41 -5.41
CA ARG A 89 11.59 4.88 -5.20
C ARG A 89 12.18 5.62 -6.37
N VAL A 90 13.36 5.19 -6.83
CA VAL A 90 14.03 5.75 -8.02
C VAL A 90 13.12 5.70 -9.24
N LYS A 91 12.46 4.56 -9.50
CA LYS A 91 11.50 4.43 -10.59
C LYS A 91 10.40 5.49 -10.52
N THR A 92 9.78 5.67 -9.35
CA THR A 92 8.73 6.67 -9.15
C THR A 92 9.24 8.11 -9.30
N GLU A 93 10.47 8.39 -8.87
CA GLU A 93 11.08 9.71 -9.03
C GLU A 93 11.37 10.01 -10.52
N LEU A 94 11.95 9.05 -11.25
CA LEU A 94 12.20 9.15 -12.69
C LEU A 94 10.90 9.31 -13.48
N GLU A 95 9.88 8.49 -13.21
CA GLU A 95 8.57 8.60 -13.89
C GLU A 95 7.93 9.98 -13.68
N ARG A 96 8.09 10.57 -12.48
CA ARG A 96 7.60 11.93 -12.20
C ARG A 96 8.37 13.00 -12.95
N LEU A 97 9.69 12.88 -13.04
CA LEU A 97 10.51 13.83 -13.77
C LEU A 97 10.26 13.70 -15.28
N LEU A 98 10.16 12.48 -15.80
CA LEU A 98 9.82 12.23 -17.20
C LEU A 98 8.47 12.85 -17.56
N PHE A 99 7.47 12.74 -16.68
CA PHE A 99 6.18 13.41 -16.88
C PHE A 99 6.26 14.94 -16.85
N LYS A 100 7.24 15.54 -16.17
CA LYS A 100 7.43 17.00 -16.22
C LYS A 100 8.04 17.45 -17.54
N ILE A 101 8.99 16.68 -18.07
CA ILE A 101 9.75 17.02 -19.28
C ILE A 101 8.94 16.66 -20.53
N GLU A 102 8.37 15.45 -20.58
CA GLU A 102 7.64 14.92 -21.74
C GLU A 102 6.27 14.34 -21.33
N PRO A 103 5.34 15.17 -20.80
CA PRO A 103 4.05 14.69 -20.35
C PRO A 103 3.25 13.99 -21.46
N GLU A 104 3.31 14.51 -22.69
CA GLU A 104 2.57 13.98 -23.83
C GLU A 104 3.04 12.58 -24.21
N LYS A 105 4.36 12.38 -24.38
CA LYS A 105 4.94 11.05 -24.67
C LYS A 105 4.59 10.03 -23.59
N VAL A 106 4.67 10.42 -22.31
CA VAL A 106 4.33 9.55 -21.18
C VAL A 106 2.85 9.15 -21.22
N LEU A 107 1.96 10.10 -21.51
CA LEU A 107 0.53 9.84 -21.58
C LEU A 107 0.15 8.98 -22.79
N THR A 108 0.77 9.18 -23.95
CA THR A 108 0.55 8.37 -25.14
C THR A 108 0.95 6.90 -24.90
N GLN A 109 2.15 6.66 -24.35
CA GLN A 109 2.58 5.30 -23.97
C GLN A 109 1.66 4.67 -22.92
N ARG A 110 1.08 5.50 -22.04
CA ARG A 110 0.16 5.04 -21.01
C ARG A 110 -1.20 4.67 -21.57
N ILE A 111 -1.70 5.43 -22.54
CA ILE A 111 -2.93 5.15 -23.28
C ILE A 111 -2.77 3.82 -24.02
N GLU A 112 -1.68 3.62 -24.76
CA GLU A 112 -1.41 2.36 -25.49
C GLU A 112 -1.40 1.15 -24.54
N LYS A 113 -0.73 1.27 -23.39
CA LYS A 113 -0.75 0.20 -22.37
C LYS A 113 -2.15 -0.07 -21.83
N ILE A 114 -2.98 0.96 -21.68
CA ILE A 114 -4.36 0.81 -21.20
C ILE A 114 -5.23 0.19 -22.28
N GLU A 115 -5.07 0.56 -23.54
CA GLU A 115 -5.79 -0.06 -24.68
C GLU A 115 -5.49 -1.56 -24.77
N ASN A 116 -4.22 -1.94 -24.64
CA ASN A 116 -3.83 -3.35 -24.57
C ASN A 116 -4.46 -4.08 -23.37
N LEU A 117 -4.57 -3.39 -22.22
CA LEU A 117 -5.25 -3.96 -21.04
C LEU A 117 -6.76 -4.09 -21.24
N ILE A 118 -7.40 -3.18 -21.98
CA ILE A 118 -8.81 -3.27 -22.32
C ILE A 118 -9.06 -4.48 -23.22
N ALA A 119 -8.24 -4.67 -24.27
CA ALA A 119 -8.36 -5.83 -25.16
C ALA A 119 -8.26 -7.15 -24.38
N LEU A 120 -7.29 -7.26 -23.47
CA LEU A 120 -7.17 -8.42 -22.57
C LEU A 120 -8.34 -8.58 -21.60
N ALA A 121 -8.95 -7.48 -21.17
CA ALA A 121 -10.08 -7.51 -20.26
C ALA A 121 -11.37 -7.91 -20.96
N GLU A 122 -11.58 -7.53 -22.22
CA GLU A 122 -12.76 -7.89 -23.01
C GLU A 122 -12.95 -9.41 -23.09
N GLU A 123 -11.88 -10.15 -23.38
CA GLU A 123 -11.91 -11.62 -23.42
C GLU A 123 -12.28 -12.24 -22.07
N LYS A 124 -11.80 -11.64 -20.97
CA LYS A 124 -12.02 -12.15 -19.61
C LYS A 124 -13.40 -11.84 -19.07
N VAL A 125 -13.98 -10.73 -19.50
CA VAL A 125 -15.19 -10.14 -18.93
C VAL A 125 -16.46 -10.62 -19.65
N ALA A 126 -16.32 -11.18 -20.85
CA ALA A 126 -17.41 -11.69 -21.67
C ALA A 126 -18.34 -12.64 -20.89
N GLY A 127 -19.65 -12.32 -20.90
CA GLY A 127 -20.69 -13.10 -20.23
C GLY A 127 -20.91 -12.75 -18.76
N ASN A 128 -20.27 -11.68 -18.26
CA ASN A 128 -20.52 -11.12 -16.93
C ASN A 128 -20.97 -9.65 -17.05
N GLU A 129 -22.29 -9.41 -16.99
CA GLU A 129 -22.91 -8.10 -17.20
C GLU A 129 -22.37 -6.99 -16.27
N GLU A 130 -22.06 -7.32 -15.01
CA GLU A 130 -21.52 -6.33 -14.07
C GLU A 130 -20.08 -5.94 -14.45
N ALA A 131 -19.24 -6.93 -14.79
CA ALA A 131 -17.88 -6.70 -15.25
C ALA A 131 -17.85 -5.93 -16.58
N GLU A 132 -18.75 -6.26 -17.51
CA GLU A 132 -18.88 -5.58 -18.80
C GLU A 132 -19.24 -4.09 -18.60
N THR A 133 -20.12 -3.80 -17.63
CA THR A 133 -20.48 -2.43 -17.27
C THR A 133 -19.28 -1.62 -16.75
N TYR A 134 -18.42 -2.22 -15.93
CA TYR A 134 -17.20 -1.55 -15.45
C TYR A 134 -16.21 -1.30 -16.60
N LEU A 135 -16.10 -2.24 -17.54
CA LEU A 135 -15.21 -2.12 -18.69
C LEU A 135 -15.71 -1.06 -19.68
N LEU A 136 -17.02 -0.96 -19.91
CA LEU A 136 -17.62 0.08 -20.75
C LEU A 136 -17.32 1.48 -20.20
N LYS A 137 -17.55 1.71 -18.90
CA LYS A 137 -17.19 2.98 -18.24
C LYS A 137 -15.70 3.30 -18.34
N ALA A 138 -14.84 2.28 -18.27
CA ALA A 138 -13.40 2.46 -18.43
C ALA A 138 -13.03 2.92 -19.85
N LYS A 139 -13.71 2.42 -20.89
CA LYS A 139 -13.53 2.86 -22.29
C LYS A 139 -13.99 4.31 -22.48
N GLU A 140 -15.15 4.68 -21.93
CA GLU A 140 -15.66 6.07 -22.01
C GLU A 140 -14.69 7.06 -21.34
N GLU A 141 -14.17 6.72 -20.16
CA GLU A 141 -13.18 7.53 -19.45
C GLU A 141 -11.83 7.57 -20.18
N LEU A 142 -11.46 6.52 -20.91
CA LEU A 142 -10.24 6.53 -21.75
C LEU A 142 -10.36 7.57 -22.88
N GLU A 143 -11.52 7.67 -23.54
CA GLU A 143 -11.74 8.68 -24.57
C GLU A 143 -11.70 10.10 -23.99
N LYS A 144 -12.25 10.30 -22.79
CA LYS A 144 -12.07 11.59 -22.07
C LYS A 144 -10.60 11.89 -21.80
N ALA A 145 -9.81 10.89 -21.39
CA ALA A 145 -8.38 11.09 -21.17
C ALA A 145 -7.64 11.48 -22.47
N LYS A 146 -7.95 10.84 -23.60
CA LYS A 146 -7.38 11.20 -24.91
C LYS A 146 -7.69 12.64 -25.28
N ASN A 147 -8.92 13.11 -25.08
CA ASN A 147 -9.30 14.49 -25.32
C ASN A 147 -8.52 15.47 -24.42
N GLU A 148 -8.35 15.14 -23.13
CA GLU A 148 -7.56 15.95 -22.21
C GLU A 148 -6.07 16.01 -22.60
N VAL A 149 -5.51 14.95 -23.22
CA VAL A 149 -4.16 14.98 -23.81
C VAL A 149 -4.11 15.95 -24.98
N GLN A 150 -5.10 15.92 -25.88
CA GLN A 150 -5.16 16.82 -27.05
C GLN A 150 -5.22 18.30 -26.66
N VAL A 151 -6.00 18.64 -25.62
CA VAL A 151 -6.05 20.02 -25.08
C VAL A 151 -4.91 20.33 -24.10
N LYS A 152 -3.86 19.49 -24.05
CA LYS A 152 -2.66 19.65 -23.22
C LYS A 152 -2.91 19.75 -21.72
N ASN A 153 -4.04 19.22 -21.24
CA ASN A 153 -4.38 19.15 -19.82
C ASN A 153 -3.84 17.85 -19.19
N TYR A 154 -2.52 17.73 -19.17
CA TYR A 154 -1.83 16.48 -18.85
C TYR A 154 -2.09 15.98 -17.42
N ARG A 155 -2.27 16.89 -16.44
CA ARG A 155 -2.58 16.49 -15.06
C ARG A 155 -3.94 15.83 -14.94
N LYS A 156 -4.95 16.38 -15.62
CA LYS A 156 -6.30 15.82 -15.64
C LYS A 156 -6.33 14.50 -16.41
N ALA A 157 -5.67 14.44 -17.58
CA ALA A 157 -5.48 13.20 -18.34
C ALA A 157 -4.87 12.08 -17.48
N MET A 158 -3.77 12.36 -16.76
CA MET A 158 -3.14 11.36 -15.89
C MET A 158 -4.05 10.88 -14.76
N ALA A 159 -4.85 11.77 -14.16
CA ALA A 159 -5.81 11.40 -13.13
C ALA A 159 -6.90 10.46 -13.66
N ILE A 160 -7.42 10.75 -14.86
CA ILE A 160 -8.43 9.92 -15.53
C ILE A 160 -7.83 8.55 -15.88
N LEU A 161 -6.64 8.48 -16.49
CA LEU A 161 -5.99 7.21 -16.84
C LEU A 161 -5.75 6.30 -15.62
N ASN A 162 -5.42 6.88 -14.46
CA ASN A 162 -5.31 6.12 -13.21
C ASN A 162 -6.66 5.57 -12.73
N GLY A 163 -7.75 6.30 -12.97
CA GLY A 163 -9.12 5.83 -12.75
C GLY A 163 -9.49 4.68 -13.69
N VAL A 164 -9.20 4.84 -14.99
CA VAL A 164 -9.43 3.83 -16.03
C VAL A 164 -8.73 2.51 -15.68
N GLN A 165 -7.45 2.54 -15.32
CA GLN A 165 -6.73 1.32 -14.96
C GLN A 165 -7.35 0.60 -13.75
N LYS A 166 -7.85 1.34 -12.76
CA LYS A 166 -8.55 0.76 -11.60
C LYS A 166 -9.88 0.14 -12.00
N ALA A 167 -10.63 0.78 -12.89
CA ALA A 167 -11.89 0.25 -13.41
C ALA A 167 -11.67 -1.05 -14.19
N ILE A 168 -10.67 -1.11 -15.08
CA ILE A 168 -10.29 -2.34 -15.80
C ILE A 168 -9.92 -3.45 -14.83
N THR A 169 -9.10 -3.14 -13.82
CA THR A 169 -8.71 -4.13 -12.80
C THR A 169 -9.94 -4.65 -12.04
N ARG A 170 -10.93 -3.79 -11.77
CA ARG A 170 -12.18 -4.19 -11.11
C ARG A 170 -13.03 -5.07 -12.02
N ALA A 171 -13.17 -4.72 -13.29
CA ALA A 171 -13.90 -5.52 -14.28
C ALA A 171 -13.34 -6.95 -14.35
N ILE A 172 -12.01 -7.09 -14.52
CA ILE A 172 -11.34 -8.39 -14.57
C ILE A 172 -11.62 -9.22 -13.31
N LYS A 173 -11.49 -8.60 -12.13
CA LYS A 173 -11.74 -9.30 -10.85
C LYS A 173 -13.18 -9.75 -10.68
N THR A 174 -14.13 -8.90 -11.05
CA THR A 174 -15.56 -9.23 -11.06
C THR A 174 -15.83 -10.41 -11.99
N ALA A 175 -15.22 -10.44 -13.17
CA ALA A 175 -15.34 -11.55 -14.10
C ALA A 175 -14.70 -12.86 -13.60
N GLU A 176 -13.54 -12.77 -12.93
CA GLU A 176 -12.83 -13.91 -12.33
C GLU A 176 -13.55 -14.49 -11.10
N GLY A 177 -14.72 -13.96 -10.71
CA GLY A 177 -15.41 -14.36 -9.47
C GLY A 177 -14.65 -13.95 -8.20
N GLU A 178 -13.51 -13.24 -8.34
CA GLU A 178 -12.89 -12.43 -7.30
C GLU A 178 -13.71 -11.15 -7.09
N ASN A 179 -15.02 -11.33 -6.92
CA ASN A 179 -15.88 -10.23 -6.61
C ASN A 179 -15.28 -9.52 -5.39
N CYS A 180 -14.96 -8.24 -5.56
CA CYS A 180 -14.87 -7.32 -4.44
C CYS A 180 -16.27 -7.08 -3.86
N GLU A 181 -17.06 -8.15 -3.74
CA GLU A 181 -18.28 -8.17 -2.97
C GLU A 181 -17.87 -7.75 -1.58
N ILE A 182 -18.26 -6.52 -1.24
CA ILE A 182 -18.68 -6.27 0.11
C ILE A 182 -19.94 -7.11 0.25
N THR A 183 -19.78 -8.40 0.52
CA THR A 183 -20.90 -9.32 0.74
C THR A 183 -21.82 -8.68 1.78
N ALA A 184 -23.13 -8.93 1.73
CA ALA A 184 -24.03 -8.43 2.77
C ALA A 184 -23.50 -8.78 4.18
N GLU A 185 -22.88 -9.95 4.32
CA GLU A 185 -22.16 -10.37 5.53
C GLU A 185 -20.96 -9.47 5.90
N ARG A 186 -20.20 -8.97 4.92
CA ARG A 186 -19.08 -8.05 5.12
C ARG A 186 -19.56 -6.63 5.41
N VAL A 187 -20.63 -6.16 4.77
CA VAL A 187 -21.30 -4.90 5.13
C VAL A 187 -21.78 -5.00 6.57
N GLU A 188 -22.44 -6.09 6.94
CA GLU A 188 -22.97 -6.31 8.28
C GLU A 188 -21.86 -6.41 9.33
N LYS A 189 -20.74 -7.08 9.01
CA LYS A 189 -19.53 -7.07 9.87
C LYS A 189 -18.95 -5.67 10.04
N ILE A 190 -18.89 -4.87 8.97
CA ILE A 190 -18.40 -3.49 9.04
C ILE A 190 -19.38 -2.61 9.84
N LYS A 191 -20.68 -2.76 9.62
CA LYS A 191 -21.75 -2.08 10.35
C LYS A 191 -21.67 -2.38 11.84
N LYS A 192 -21.62 -3.65 12.21
CA LYS A 192 -21.45 -4.09 13.61
C LYS A 192 -20.16 -3.56 14.23
N PHE A 193 -19.05 -3.63 13.50
CA PHE A 193 -17.77 -3.08 13.96
C PHE A 193 -17.84 -1.56 14.18
N LEU A 194 -18.51 -0.81 13.30
CA LEU A 194 -18.68 0.64 13.42
C LEU A 194 -19.63 0.98 14.58
N GLN A 195 -20.73 0.24 14.74
CA GLN A 195 -21.67 0.39 15.85
C GLN A 195 -21.01 0.10 17.20
N ASP A 196 -20.16 -0.94 17.29
CA ASP A 196 -19.38 -1.25 18.51
C ASP A 196 -18.33 -0.18 18.83
N ALA A 197 -17.85 0.56 17.83
CA ALA A 197 -16.84 1.59 18.01
C ALA A 197 -17.41 2.90 18.57
N LEU A 198 -18.66 3.24 18.21
CA LEU A 198 -19.32 4.48 18.64
C LEU A 198 -19.34 4.71 20.16
N PRO A 199 -19.89 3.80 20.99
CA PRO A 199 -19.95 4.01 22.44
C PRO A 199 -18.55 4.09 23.08
N ARG A 200 -17.54 3.48 22.46
CA ARG A 200 -16.14 3.60 22.90
C ARG A 200 -15.56 4.96 22.59
N ILE A 201 -15.88 5.52 21.42
CA ILE A 201 -15.46 6.88 21.04
C ILE A 201 -16.12 7.89 21.98
N ASP A 202 -17.43 7.74 22.21
CA ASP A 202 -18.18 8.63 23.09
C ASP A 202 -17.64 8.60 24.53
N GLY A 203 -17.38 7.41 25.08
CA GLY A 203 -16.76 7.29 26.40
C GLY A 203 -15.34 7.88 26.48
N LEU A 204 -14.59 7.90 25.37
CA LEU A 204 -13.28 8.57 25.32
C LEU A 204 -13.44 10.10 25.23
N LEU A 205 -14.41 10.60 24.46
CA LEU A 205 -14.70 12.03 24.37
C LEU A 205 -15.10 12.59 25.75
N ASP A 206 -15.95 11.86 26.49
CA ASP A 206 -16.33 12.26 27.86
C ASP A 206 -15.12 12.31 28.79
N GLN A 207 -14.20 11.35 28.68
CA GLN A 207 -12.96 11.33 29.47
C GLN A 207 -12.01 12.48 29.14
N TYR A 208 -11.95 12.91 27.87
CA TYR A 208 -11.07 14.00 27.47
C TYR A 208 -11.66 15.37 27.78
N LYS A 209 -12.98 15.53 27.77
CA LYS A 209 -13.66 16.81 27.99
C LYS A 209 -13.14 17.59 29.21
N THR A 210 -12.82 16.88 30.29
CA THR A 210 -12.30 17.48 31.54
C THR A 210 -10.77 17.55 31.61
N LYS A 211 -10.05 16.88 30.70
CA LYS A 211 -8.58 16.79 30.71
C LYS A 211 -7.91 17.75 29.73
N VAL A 212 -8.67 18.31 28.79
CA VAL A 212 -8.15 19.19 27.73
C VAL A 212 -8.29 20.67 28.04
N THR A 213 -9.07 21.03 29.06
CA THR A 213 -9.43 22.42 29.40
C THR A 213 -8.22 23.32 29.58
N ASP A 214 -7.14 22.80 30.16
CA ASP A 214 -5.93 23.57 30.46
C ASP A 214 -4.82 23.40 29.41
N ASN A 215 -5.10 22.72 28.29
CA ASN A 215 -4.14 22.46 27.22
C ASN A 215 -4.72 22.82 25.84
N GLU A 216 -4.41 24.03 25.37
CA GLU A 216 -4.94 24.59 24.11
C GLU A 216 -4.69 23.69 22.88
N LYS A 217 -3.53 23.01 22.84
CA LYS A 217 -3.21 22.06 21.76
C LYS A 217 -4.10 20.83 21.83
N ALA A 218 -4.34 20.30 23.03
CA ALA A 218 -5.22 19.17 23.24
C ALA A 218 -6.70 19.54 23.00
N GLN A 219 -7.11 20.75 23.36
CA GLN A 219 -8.45 21.29 23.08
C GLN A 219 -8.72 21.36 21.57
N LYS A 220 -7.77 21.87 20.78
CA LYS A 220 -7.89 21.91 19.31
C LYS A 220 -8.05 20.51 18.69
N ILE A 221 -7.35 19.50 19.24
CA ILE A 221 -7.49 18.10 18.81
C ILE A 221 -8.86 17.54 19.22
N TYR A 222 -9.31 17.86 20.43
CA TYR A 222 -10.62 17.46 20.95
C TYR A 222 -11.77 18.02 20.09
N ASP A 223 -11.73 19.30 19.72
CA ASP A 223 -12.76 19.90 18.87
C ASP A 223 -12.83 19.23 17.49
N ARG A 224 -11.68 18.83 16.92
CA ARG A 224 -11.64 18.03 15.68
C ARG A 224 -12.22 16.63 15.89
N LEU A 225 -11.93 15.98 17.02
CA LEU A 225 -12.49 14.67 17.36
C LEU A 225 -14.02 14.72 17.44
N VAL A 226 -14.58 15.75 18.06
CA VAL A 226 -16.04 15.95 18.14
C VAL A 226 -16.64 16.09 16.74
N LYS A 227 -16.05 16.92 15.88
CA LYS A 227 -16.48 17.08 14.48
C LYS A 227 -16.40 15.79 13.67
N GLU A 228 -15.31 15.04 13.77
CA GLU A 228 -15.16 13.76 13.07
C GLU A 228 -16.17 12.72 13.59
N ARG A 229 -16.50 12.72 14.88
CA ARG A 229 -17.56 11.87 15.45
C ARG A 229 -18.95 12.23 14.88
N GLU A 230 -19.28 13.50 14.77
CA GLU A 230 -20.53 13.94 14.14
C GLU A 230 -20.60 13.51 12.67
N LEU A 231 -19.50 13.67 11.92
CA LEU A 231 -19.39 13.20 10.55
C LEU A 231 -19.54 11.67 10.46
N LEU A 232 -18.99 10.92 11.42
CA LEU A 232 -19.15 9.47 11.48
C LEU A 232 -20.62 9.08 11.66
N SER A 233 -21.33 9.78 12.55
CA SER A 233 -22.75 9.54 12.82
C SER A 233 -23.59 9.78 11.56
N ARG A 234 -23.40 10.92 10.89
CA ARG A 234 -24.06 11.22 9.61
C ARG A 234 -23.70 10.22 8.50
N ALA A 235 -22.45 9.76 8.46
CA ALA A 235 -22.03 8.77 7.47
C ALA A 235 -22.71 7.40 7.72
N LEU A 236 -22.97 7.05 8.98
CA LEU A 236 -23.69 5.84 9.36
C LEU A 236 -25.19 5.95 9.11
N GLU A 237 -25.82 7.09 9.40
CA GLU A 237 -27.23 7.36 9.09
C GLU A 237 -27.51 7.27 7.58
N ASN A 238 -26.58 7.76 6.76
CA ASN A 238 -26.66 7.67 5.30
C ASN A 238 -26.17 6.32 4.72
N GLU A 239 -25.93 5.32 5.58
CA GLU A 239 -25.43 3.99 5.21
C GLU A 239 -24.14 3.99 4.36
N ASN A 240 -23.33 5.06 4.45
CA ASN A 240 -22.10 5.21 3.69
C ASN A 240 -20.91 4.61 4.46
N TYR A 241 -20.90 3.28 4.56
CA TYR A 241 -19.95 2.53 5.39
C TYR A 241 -18.48 2.69 4.97
N PHE A 242 -18.21 2.99 3.69
CA PHE A 242 -16.86 3.27 3.22
C PHE A 242 -16.34 4.62 3.76
N VAL A 243 -17.17 5.66 3.69
CA VAL A 243 -16.84 6.97 4.26
C VAL A 243 -16.76 6.88 5.79
N ALA A 244 -17.69 6.15 6.42
CA ALA A 244 -17.66 5.89 7.87
C ALA A 244 -16.36 5.21 8.31
N TYR A 245 -15.89 4.20 7.58
CA TYR A 245 -14.62 3.53 7.88
C TYR A 245 -13.41 4.47 7.76
N ASN A 246 -13.39 5.36 6.76
CA ASN A 246 -12.33 6.36 6.62
C ASN A 246 -12.36 7.42 7.72
N ILE A 247 -13.55 7.87 8.12
CA ILE A 247 -13.72 8.77 9.28
C ILE A 247 -13.24 8.08 10.56
N LEU A 248 -13.59 6.82 10.79
CA LEU A 248 -13.13 6.07 11.97
C LEU A 248 -11.59 6.00 12.04
N ASN A 249 -10.90 5.85 10.91
CA ASN A 249 -9.44 5.89 10.87
C ASN A 249 -8.87 7.27 11.22
N ARG A 250 -9.54 8.35 10.81
CA ARG A 250 -9.18 9.73 11.22
C ARG A 250 -9.38 9.92 12.71
N ILE A 251 -10.54 9.53 13.26
CA ILE A 251 -10.82 9.55 14.71
C ILE A 251 -9.73 8.79 15.47
N LYS A 252 -9.35 7.59 15.00
CA LYS A 252 -8.29 6.79 15.63
C LYS A 252 -6.94 7.53 15.65
N ASN A 253 -6.60 8.28 14.60
CA ASN A 253 -5.37 9.06 14.55
C ASN A 253 -5.43 10.25 15.51
N GLU A 254 -6.53 10.98 15.55
CA GLU A 254 -6.72 12.09 16.48
C GLU A 254 -6.74 11.60 17.94
N LEU A 255 -7.34 10.44 18.23
CA LEU A 255 -7.29 9.80 19.56
C LEU A 255 -5.87 9.41 19.98
N ARG A 256 -4.99 9.06 19.03
CA ARG A 256 -3.57 8.84 19.34
C ARG A 256 -2.85 10.16 19.60
N LEU A 257 -3.17 11.18 18.80
CA LEU A 257 -2.57 12.49 18.92
C LEU A 257 -2.94 13.18 20.24
N ILE A 258 -4.20 13.10 20.67
CA ILE A 258 -4.64 13.67 21.95
C ILE A 258 -3.97 12.96 23.13
N ASN A 259 -3.87 11.63 23.08
CA ASN A 259 -3.16 10.86 24.12
C ASN A 259 -1.67 11.21 24.19
N PHE A 260 -1.01 11.35 23.05
CA PHE A 260 0.38 11.80 23.01
C PHE A 260 0.52 13.24 23.52
N THR A 261 -0.45 14.12 23.23
CA THR A 261 -0.41 15.53 23.65
C THR A 261 -0.66 15.70 25.14
N LEU A 262 -1.52 14.86 25.73
CA LEU A 262 -1.85 14.90 27.15
C LEU A 262 -0.82 14.16 28.01
N ASP A 263 -0.30 13.03 27.55
CA ASP A 263 0.67 12.21 28.30
C ASP A 263 1.60 11.45 27.32
N PRO A 264 2.66 12.11 26.82
CA PRO A 264 3.58 11.53 25.85
C PRO A 264 4.25 10.25 26.37
N GLU A 265 4.65 10.23 27.64
CA GLU A 265 5.38 9.11 28.24
C GLU A 265 4.51 7.87 28.37
N LYS A 266 3.29 8.02 28.91
CA LYS A 266 2.34 6.91 29.00
C LYS A 266 1.91 6.42 27.63
N PHE A 267 1.73 7.32 26.67
CA PHE A 267 1.45 6.96 25.29
C PHE A 267 2.58 6.12 24.68
N LEU A 268 3.83 6.59 24.79
CA LEU A 268 4.99 5.89 24.27
C LEU A 268 5.17 4.52 24.94
N ARG A 269 5.05 4.42 26.27
CA ARG A 269 5.09 3.13 26.99
C ARG A 269 4.02 2.16 26.50
N ALA A 270 2.78 2.65 26.29
CA ALA A 270 1.70 1.82 25.78
C ALA A 270 1.93 1.36 24.32
N GLU A 271 2.46 2.22 23.46
CA GLU A 271 2.84 1.87 22.09
C GLU A 271 4.01 0.87 22.07
N PHE A 272 5.04 1.06 22.89
CA PHE A 272 6.13 0.11 23.05
C PHE A 272 5.63 -1.25 23.56
N LYS A 273 4.70 -1.28 24.52
CA LYS A 273 4.07 -2.53 24.99
C LYS A 273 3.29 -3.23 23.86
N ARG A 274 2.55 -2.47 23.03
CA ARG A 274 1.83 -3.01 21.87
C ARG A 274 2.79 -3.56 20.81
N ILE A 275 3.85 -2.83 20.49
CA ILE A 275 4.93 -3.26 19.59
C ILE A 275 5.55 -4.55 20.14
N ARG A 276 5.94 -4.57 21.41
CA ARG A 276 6.52 -5.74 22.08
C ARG A 276 5.59 -6.96 22.03
N LYS A 277 4.30 -6.82 22.31
CA LYS A 277 3.34 -7.93 22.18
C LYS A 277 3.24 -8.43 20.73
N ARG A 278 3.15 -7.51 19.76
CA ARG A 278 3.02 -7.87 18.34
C ARG A 278 4.26 -8.61 17.81
N TYR A 279 5.45 -8.11 18.13
CA TYR A 279 6.71 -8.70 17.70
C TYR A 279 7.15 -9.89 18.56
N GLY A 280 6.75 -9.94 19.83
CA GLY A 280 6.91 -11.09 20.71
C GLY A 280 6.12 -12.30 20.22
N ASN A 281 4.83 -12.11 19.91
CA ASN A 281 3.99 -13.16 19.32
C ASN A 281 4.51 -13.62 17.95
N LEU A 282 5.08 -12.69 17.17
CA LEU A 282 5.73 -13.02 15.90
C LEU A 282 7.01 -13.83 16.13
N ALA A 283 7.80 -13.48 17.13
CA ALA A 283 9.04 -14.17 17.50
C ALA A 283 8.79 -15.58 18.06
N GLU A 284 7.72 -15.78 18.84
CA GLU A 284 7.31 -17.10 19.34
C GLU A 284 6.82 -18.01 18.21
N LYS A 285 5.98 -17.50 17.29
CA LYS A 285 5.58 -18.22 16.08
C LYS A 285 6.79 -18.64 15.23
N ILE A 286 7.77 -17.76 15.13
CA ILE A 286 9.02 -17.98 14.40
C ILE A 286 9.96 -18.98 15.11
N LYS A 287 9.93 -19.06 16.44
CA LYS A 287 10.78 -19.95 17.25
C LYS A 287 10.37 -21.43 17.13
N GLY A 288 9.11 -21.71 16.83
CA GLY A 288 8.60 -23.08 16.57
C GLY A 288 8.97 -23.63 15.18
N GLU A 289 9.35 -22.77 14.24
CA GLU A 289 9.68 -23.15 12.86
C GLU A 289 11.19 -23.00 12.64
N GLY A 290 11.94 -24.05 12.94
CA GLY A 290 13.42 -24.09 12.94
C GLY A 290 14.09 -23.91 11.58
N ASN A 291 13.99 -22.74 10.95
CA ASN A 291 14.68 -22.41 9.69
C ASN A 291 15.51 -21.12 9.79
N ASN A 292 16.68 -21.08 9.14
CA ASN A 292 17.69 -20.00 9.31
C ASN A 292 17.24 -18.61 8.80
N VAL A 293 16.27 -18.51 7.89
CA VAL A 293 15.69 -17.22 7.44
C VAL A 293 14.90 -16.52 8.56
N ASN A 294 14.40 -17.30 9.51
CA ASN A 294 13.63 -16.85 10.66
C ASN A 294 14.51 -16.22 11.76
N LYS A 295 15.82 -16.53 11.79
CA LYS A 295 16.77 -15.96 12.76
C LYS A 295 17.01 -14.45 12.59
N LYS A 296 16.98 -13.89 11.37
CA LYS A 296 17.21 -12.45 11.15
C LYS A 296 16.01 -11.59 11.58
N LYS A 297 14.78 -12.05 11.29
CA LYS A 297 13.54 -11.41 11.79
C LYS A 297 13.42 -11.54 13.31
N TYR A 298 13.80 -12.70 13.85
CA TYR A 298 13.88 -12.94 15.30
C TYR A 298 14.89 -12.01 15.99
N ARG A 299 16.11 -11.86 15.45
CA ARG A 299 17.13 -10.92 15.97
C ARG A 299 16.68 -9.46 15.92
N MET A 300 15.99 -9.05 14.85
CA MET A 300 15.45 -7.69 14.74
C MET A 300 14.30 -7.45 15.73
N GLY A 301 13.43 -8.45 15.94
CA GLY A 301 12.41 -8.43 16.99
C GLY A 301 13.03 -8.35 18.40
N LEU A 302 14.10 -9.10 18.66
CA LEU A 302 14.84 -9.03 19.93
C LEU A 302 15.55 -7.68 20.14
N LYS A 303 16.10 -7.07 19.08
CA LYS A 303 16.72 -5.74 19.15
C LYS A 303 15.70 -4.67 19.53
N LEU A 304 14.55 -4.65 18.85
CA LEU A 304 13.43 -3.75 19.18
C LEU A 304 12.87 -4.02 20.59
N MET A 305 12.86 -5.28 21.05
CA MET A 305 12.47 -5.61 22.43
C MET A 305 13.49 -5.17 23.49
N LYS A 306 14.78 -5.15 23.17
CA LYS A 306 15.83 -4.62 24.05
C LYS A 306 15.76 -3.09 24.13
N GLU A 307 15.60 -2.42 22.99
CA GLU A 307 15.44 -0.96 22.93
C GLU A 307 14.16 -0.50 23.66
N ALA A 308 13.09 -1.31 23.64
CA ALA A 308 11.85 -1.07 24.38
C ALA A 308 11.90 -1.46 25.88
N LYS A 309 13.00 -2.05 26.38
CA LYS A 309 13.21 -2.31 27.82
C LYS A 309 13.93 -1.15 28.53
N THR A 310 14.58 -0.29 27.76
CA THR A 310 15.28 0.92 28.23
C THR A 310 14.35 2.11 28.50
N TYR A 311 13.05 1.95 28.26
CA TYR A 311 11.96 2.91 28.53
C TYR A 311 10.84 2.23 29.32
#